data_AF-A0A660ZBJ2-F1
#
_entry.id   AF-A0A660ZBJ2-F1
#
_cell.length_a   1.000
_cell.length_b   1.000
_cell.length_c   1.000
_cell.angle_alpha   90.00
_cell.angle_beta   90.00
_cell.angle_gamma   90.00
#
_symmetry.space_group_name_H-M   'P 1'
#
loop_
_entity.id
_entity.type
_entity.pdbx_description
1 polymer ?
#
loop_
_entity_poly.entity_id
_entity_poly.type
_entity_poly.pdbx_seq_one_letter_code
_entity_poly.pdbx_strand_id
1 'polypeptide(L)'
;TFEITSPMSWGSWILIIVYPALLANMLMKIPPNFSSKFRSIWDLSSKLQQRPMLIKNIGVINMFLGAMLGIYTGILLSSLGARPLWSTSILWLLFLMSGLSAAAAFIHLIAKNKSERELLAKADNGFLVIELFVISLMLIGLVTSTQVHMDAAYLLLDGSFAASFWVFVIALGIVIPLIIQLLAVNHKIQHTPVAPIMVIVGGLILRFVIVAAGQYSKWF
;
A
#
# COMPACT_ATOMS: atom_id res chain seq x y z
N THR A 1 23.71 -17.07 5.13
CA THR A 1 23.93 -17.26 3.68
C THR A 1 22.71 -16.75 2.94
N PHE A 2 22.87 -16.30 1.68
CA PHE A 2 21.73 -15.84 0.88
C PHE A 2 20.98 -17.05 0.32
N GLU A 3 19.73 -17.25 0.74
CA GLU A 3 18.87 -18.33 0.26
C GLU A 3 17.95 -17.83 -0.85
N ILE A 4 18.22 -18.22 -2.10
CA ILE A 4 17.50 -17.72 -3.30
C ILE A 4 16.02 -18.11 -3.29
N THR A 5 15.70 -19.29 -2.74
CA THR A 5 14.35 -19.86 -2.71
C THR A 5 13.49 -19.29 -1.58
N SER A 6 14.08 -18.56 -0.63
CA SER A 6 13.37 -18.00 0.51
C SER A 6 12.93 -16.56 0.22
N PRO A 7 11.63 -16.25 0.18
CA PRO A 7 11.17 -14.87 0.05
C PRO A 7 11.71 -13.98 1.20
N MET A 8 11.84 -14.50 2.42
CA MET A 8 12.39 -13.72 3.54
C MET A 8 13.81 -13.21 3.29
N SER A 9 14.61 -13.99 2.58
CA SER A 9 15.95 -13.61 2.14
C SER A 9 15.90 -12.40 1.20
N TRP A 10 15.00 -12.43 0.20
CA TRP A 10 14.75 -11.31 -0.71
C TRP A 10 14.28 -10.05 0.00
N GLY A 11 13.39 -10.18 0.99
CA GLY A 11 12.93 -9.03 1.78
C GLY A 11 14.06 -8.26 2.46
N SER A 12 15.06 -8.98 2.99
CA SER A 12 16.23 -8.37 3.62
C SER A 12 17.06 -7.56 2.62
N TRP A 13 17.29 -8.09 1.42
CA TRP A 13 18.01 -7.39 0.35
C TRP A 13 17.26 -6.17 -0.18
N ILE A 14 15.94 -6.28 -0.35
CA ILE A 14 15.09 -5.16 -0.74
C ILE A 14 15.24 -4.02 0.28
N LEU A 15 15.17 -4.32 1.58
CA LEU A 15 15.32 -3.31 2.63
C LEU A 15 16.72 -2.67 2.63
N ILE A 16 17.79 -3.47 2.45
CA ILE A 16 19.16 -2.96 2.35
C ILE A 16 19.32 -1.92 1.23
N ILE A 17 18.58 -2.06 0.12
CA ILE A 17 18.65 -1.13 -1.02
C ILE A 17 17.68 0.05 -0.85
N VAL A 18 16.49 -0.20 -0.29
CA VAL A 18 15.46 0.84 -0.08
C VAL A 18 15.95 1.94 0.87
N TYR A 19 16.58 1.61 1.99
CA TYR A 19 17.00 2.63 2.96
C TYR A 19 18.00 3.65 2.40
N PRO A 20 19.10 3.24 1.73
CA PRO A 20 19.99 4.16 1.04
C PRO A 20 19.31 4.97 -0.06
N ALA A 21 18.38 4.36 -0.81
CA ALA A 21 17.65 5.06 -1.87
C ALA A 21 16.75 6.17 -1.31
N LEU A 22 16.07 5.91 -0.20
CA LEU A 22 15.26 6.89 0.53
C LEU A 22 16.13 8.00 1.11
N LEU A 23 17.28 7.66 1.70
CA LEU A 23 18.25 8.65 2.18
C LEU A 23 18.76 9.54 1.04
N ALA A 24 19.11 8.95 -0.10
CA ALA A 24 19.53 9.70 -1.28
C ALA A 24 18.43 10.65 -1.76
N ASN A 25 17.17 10.21 -1.79
CA ASN A 25 16.03 11.05 -2.14
C ASN A 25 15.82 12.20 -1.13
N MET A 26 15.95 11.92 0.17
CA MET A 26 15.83 12.94 1.22
C MET A 26 16.93 14.01 1.11
N LEU A 27 18.16 13.61 0.80
CA LEU A 27 19.29 14.52 0.62
C LEU A 27 19.13 15.45 -0.58
N MET A 28 18.29 15.11 -1.56
CA MET A 28 18.03 15.97 -2.73
C MET A 28 17.17 17.19 -2.42
N LYS A 29 16.29 17.11 -1.41
CA LYS A 29 15.34 18.18 -1.12
C LYS A 29 15.22 18.39 0.38
N ILE A 30 16.26 19.00 0.95
CA ILE A 30 16.31 19.32 2.37
C ILE A 30 15.44 20.55 2.63
N PRO A 31 14.55 20.52 3.64
CA PRO A 31 13.74 21.68 4.00
C PRO A 31 14.63 22.85 4.43
N PRO A 32 14.27 24.10 4.06
CA PRO A 32 15.10 25.28 4.33
C PRO A 32 15.39 25.49 5.82
N ASN A 33 14.52 25.00 6.72
CA ASN A 33 14.70 25.08 8.17
C ASN A 33 15.92 24.27 8.68
N PHE A 34 16.41 23.28 7.92
CA PHE A 34 17.58 22.48 8.28
C PHE A 34 18.91 23.06 7.76
N SER A 35 18.86 24.10 6.93
CA SER A 35 20.03 24.71 6.28
C SER A 35 21.02 25.32 7.28
N SER A 36 20.52 25.88 8.38
CA SER A 36 21.35 26.59 9.37
C SER A 36 22.15 25.64 10.28
N LYS A 37 21.69 24.41 10.48
CA LYS A 37 22.32 23.44 11.40
C LYS A 37 23.36 22.54 10.70
N PHE A 38 23.20 22.29 9.39
CA PHE A 38 24.08 21.39 8.64
C PHE A 38 24.47 21.96 7.26
N ARG A 39 25.37 22.96 7.27
CA ARG A 39 25.80 23.69 6.07
C ARG A 39 26.42 22.78 4.99
N SER A 40 27.24 21.80 5.37
CA SER A 40 27.85 20.85 4.42
C SER A 40 26.83 19.98 3.67
N ILE A 41 25.73 19.61 4.33
CA ILE A 41 24.67 18.79 3.71
C ILE A 41 23.83 19.66 2.76
N TRP A 42 23.60 20.93 3.12
CA TRP A 42 22.94 21.90 2.24
C TRP A 42 23.75 22.18 0.96
N ASP A 43 25.07 22.37 1.08
CA ASP A 43 25.95 22.59 -0.08
C ASP A 43 25.99 21.38 -1.01
N LEU A 44 25.93 20.16 -0.45
CA LEU A 44 25.79 18.93 -1.24
C LEU A 44 24.43 18.86 -1.94
N SER A 45 23.33 19.15 -1.22
CA SER A 45 21.97 19.14 -1.75
C SER A 45 21.79 20.14 -2.89
N SER A 46 22.29 21.37 -2.74
CA SER A 46 22.22 22.41 -3.78
C SER A 46 23.02 22.05 -5.03
N LYS A 47 24.19 21.41 -4.90
CA LYS A 47 24.94 20.84 -6.04
C LYS A 47 24.19 19.71 -6.74
N LEU A 48 23.48 18.87 -5.99
CA LEU A 48 22.66 17.79 -6.55
C LEU A 48 21.42 18.33 -7.25
N GLN A 49 20.80 19.39 -6.72
CA GLN A 49 19.63 20.04 -7.32
C GLN A 49 19.92 20.64 -8.71
N GLN A 50 21.17 21.02 -8.97
CA GLN A 50 21.61 21.51 -10.28
C GLN A 50 21.64 20.41 -11.37
N ARG A 51 21.45 19.13 -10.99
CA ARG A 51 21.47 17.99 -11.91
C ARG A 51 20.07 17.37 -12.04
N PRO A 52 19.17 17.94 -12.86
CA PRO A 52 17.78 17.51 -12.95
C PRO A 52 17.62 16.03 -13.37
N MET A 53 18.54 15.51 -14.19
CA MET A 53 18.52 14.12 -14.61
C MET A 53 18.79 13.15 -13.44
N LEU A 54 19.66 13.51 -12.50
CA LEU A 54 19.92 12.68 -11.31
C LEU A 54 18.70 12.62 -10.40
N ILE A 55 18.01 13.74 -10.20
CA ILE A 55 16.80 13.81 -9.37
C ILE A 55 15.72 12.90 -9.97
N LYS A 56 15.50 13.01 -11.29
CA LYS A 56 14.54 12.17 -11.99
C LYS A 56 14.89 10.69 -11.84
N ASN A 57 16.15 10.32 -12.08
CA ASN A 57 16.58 8.92 -12.01
C ASN A 57 16.43 8.34 -10.59
N ILE A 58 16.82 9.09 -9.56
CA ILE A 58 16.69 8.65 -8.17
C ILE A 58 15.22 8.56 -7.76
N GLY A 59 14.37 9.48 -8.20
CA GLY A 59 12.92 9.40 -8.00
C GLY A 59 12.31 8.15 -8.64
N VAL A 60 12.67 7.84 -9.89
CA VAL A 60 12.22 6.63 -10.59
C VAL A 60 12.69 5.37 -9.89
N ILE A 61 13.96 5.31 -9.47
CA ILE A 61 14.50 4.18 -8.70
C ILE A 61 13.73 4.00 -7.40
N ASN A 62 13.46 5.07 -6.65
CA ASN A 62 12.68 5.00 -5.41
C ASN A 62 11.24 4.51 -5.67
N MET A 63 10.62 4.93 -6.76
CA MET A 63 9.29 4.45 -7.14
C MET A 63 9.30 2.93 -7.40
N PHE A 64 10.28 2.43 -8.16
CA PHE A 64 10.43 0.99 -8.41
C PHE A 64 10.72 0.21 -7.13
N LEU A 65 11.63 0.68 -6.29
CA LEU A 65 11.96 0.03 -5.02
C LEU A 65 10.78 0.02 -4.04
N GLY A 66 10.00 1.11 -3.99
CA GLY A 66 8.76 1.17 -3.21
C GLY A 66 7.71 0.16 -3.70
N ALA A 67 7.54 0.04 -5.02
CA ALA A 67 6.66 -0.97 -5.61
C ALA A 67 7.15 -2.39 -5.29
N MET A 68 8.45 -2.67 -5.43
CA MET A 68 9.04 -3.96 -5.05
C MET A 68 8.78 -4.31 -3.59
N LEU A 69 8.93 -3.34 -2.68
CA LEU A 69 8.65 -3.54 -1.25
C LEU A 69 7.17 -3.84 -0.98
N GLY A 70 6.25 -3.13 -1.65
CA GLY A 70 4.81 -3.38 -1.54
C GLY A 70 4.41 -4.77 -2.04
N ILE A 71 4.92 -5.16 -3.23
CA ILE A 71 4.70 -6.47 -3.85
C ILE A 71 5.26 -7.60 -2.98
N TYR A 72 6.47 -7.40 -2.43
CA TYR A 72 7.19 -8.41 -1.65
C TYR A 72 6.36 -8.99 -0.52
N THR A 73 5.60 -8.16 0.20
CA THR A 73 4.79 -8.63 1.34
C THR A 73 3.72 -9.62 0.88
N GLY A 74 3.05 -9.35 -0.24
CA GLY A 74 2.07 -10.28 -0.79
C GLY A 74 2.70 -11.54 -1.39
N ILE A 75 3.89 -11.44 -2.00
CA ILE A 75 4.65 -12.62 -2.46
C ILE A 75 5.03 -13.52 -1.28
N LEU A 76 5.55 -12.94 -0.20
CA LEU A 76 5.92 -13.66 1.02
C LEU A 76 4.73 -14.46 1.56
N LEU A 77 3.56 -13.83 1.68
CA LEU A 77 2.35 -14.52 2.12
C LEU A 77 1.95 -15.61 1.12
N SER A 78 1.94 -15.30 -0.19
CA SER A 78 1.58 -16.26 -1.24
C SER A 78 2.44 -17.52 -1.31
N SER A 79 3.68 -17.44 -0.82
CA SER A 79 4.59 -18.58 -0.77
C SER A 79 4.25 -19.59 0.34
N LEU A 80 3.42 -19.20 1.33
CA LEU A 80 3.04 -20.05 2.46
C LEU A 80 1.88 -20.98 2.08
N GLY A 81 2.14 -21.92 1.17
CA GLY A 81 1.14 -22.83 0.61
C GLY A 81 0.34 -23.63 1.65
N ALA A 82 0.89 -23.82 2.86
CA ALA A 82 0.20 -24.46 3.98
C ALA A 82 -0.99 -23.66 4.55
N ARG A 83 -1.27 -22.47 4.03
CA ARG A 83 -2.35 -21.57 4.48
C ARG A 83 -3.18 -21.14 3.27
N PRO A 84 -4.36 -21.75 3.05
CA PRO A 84 -5.15 -21.56 1.82
C PRO A 84 -5.48 -20.09 1.50
N LEU A 85 -5.81 -19.28 2.51
CA LEU A 85 -6.11 -17.86 2.32
C LEU A 85 -4.89 -17.10 1.80
N TRP A 86 -3.70 -17.46 2.29
CA TRP A 86 -2.46 -16.86 1.82
C TRP A 86 -2.01 -17.42 0.49
N SER A 87 -2.29 -18.68 0.19
CA SER A 87 -1.89 -19.38 -1.04
C SER A 87 -2.65 -18.91 -2.29
N THR A 88 -2.88 -17.60 -2.43
CA THR A 88 -3.55 -16.97 -3.57
C THR A 88 -2.60 -16.03 -4.29
N SER A 89 -2.44 -16.21 -5.60
CA SER A 89 -1.49 -15.47 -6.43
C SER A 89 -1.79 -13.98 -6.57
N ILE A 90 -2.97 -13.49 -6.17
CA ILE A 90 -3.37 -12.09 -6.34
C ILE A 90 -2.96 -11.18 -5.17
N LEU A 91 -2.46 -11.76 -4.07
CA LEU A 91 -2.14 -10.99 -2.86
C LEU A 91 -1.06 -9.93 -3.05
N TRP A 92 -0.07 -10.17 -3.92
CA TRP A 92 0.95 -9.14 -4.21
C TRP A 92 0.34 -7.87 -4.78
N LEU A 93 -0.71 -8.00 -5.59
CA LEU A 93 -1.41 -6.87 -6.19
C LEU A 93 -2.30 -6.18 -5.15
N LEU A 94 -2.97 -6.95 -4.29
CA LEU A 94 -3.76 -6.43 -3.18
C LEU A 94 -2.91 -5.55 -2.25
N PHE A 95 -1.76 -6.05 -1.81
CA PHE A 95 -0.86 -5.33 -0.91
C PHE A 95 -0.24 -4.10 -1.58
N LEU A 96 0.08 -4.17 -2.88
CA LEU A 96 0.58 -3.03 -3.63
C LEU A 96 -0.47 -1.92 -3.73
N MET A 97 -1.70 -2.24 -4.15
CA MET A 97 -2.77 -1.26 -4.33
C MET A 97 -3.19 -0.63 -2.99
N SER A 98 -3.36 -1.44 -1.95
CA SER A 98 -3.63 -0.96 -0.59
C SER A 98 -2.49 -0.09 -0.03
N GLY A 99 -1.24 -0.39 -0.40
CA GLY A 99 -0.07 0.43 -0.05
C GLY A 99 -0.04 1.78 -0.76
N LEU A 100 -0.31 1.79 -2.06
CA LEU A 100 -0.39 3.01 -2.87
C LEU A 100 -1.55 3.89 -2.43
N SER A 101 -2.71 3.30 -2.14
CA SER A 101 -3.88 4.00 -1.60
C SER A 101 -3.58 4.65 -0.25
N ALA A 102 -3.03 3.89 0.71
CA ALA A 102 -2.63 4.44 2.01
C ALA A 102 -1.58 5.56 1.90
N ALA A 103 -0.62 5.44 0.97
CA ALA A 103 0.35 6.49 0.71
C ALA A 103 -0.31 7.74 0.11
N ALA A 104 -1.19 7.60 -0.88
CA ALA A 104 -1.92 8.70 -1.49
C ALA A 104 -2.80 9.43 -0.45
N ALA A 105 -3.52 8.67 0.38
CA ALA A 105 -4.31 9.18 1.49
C ALA A 105 -3.45 9.94 2.52
N PHE A 106 -2.30 9.38 2.90
CA PHE A 106 -1.39 10.05 3.84
C PHE A 106 -0.84 11.37 3.28
N ILE A 107 -0.40 11.39 2.01
CA ILE A 107 0.08 12.63 1.39
C ILE A 107 -1.07 13.63 1.22
N HIS A 108 -2.30 13.18 0.94
CA HIS A 108 -3.47 14.04 0.86
C HIS A 108 -3.74 14.82 2.16
N LEU A 109 -3.52 14.20 3.32
CA LEU A 109 -3.68 14.83 4.64
C LEU A 109 -2.68 15.97 4.89
N ILE A 110 -1.46 15.83 4.39
CA ILE A 110 -0.38 16.81 4.61
C ILE A 110 -0.21 17.80 3.45
N ALA A 111 -0.79 17.51 2.29
CA ALA A 111 -0.73 18.35 1.10
C ALA A 111 -1.42 19.70 1.38
N LYS A 112 -0.67 20.79 1.18
CA LYS A 112 -1.19 22.15 1.37
C LYS A 112 -1.88 22.69 0.13
N ASN A 113 -1.50 22.19 -1.06
CA ASN A 113 -2.00 22.67 -2.32
C ASN A 113 -3.31 21.95 -2.71
N LYS A 114 -4.32 22.72 -3.12
CA LYS A 114 -5.61 22.17 -3.56
C LYS A 114 -5.47 21.26 -4.78
N SER A 115 -4.65 21.63 -5.77
CA SER A 115 -4.48 20.82 -6.99
C SER A 115 -3.80 19.48 -6.69
N GLU A 116 -2.84 19.48 -5.76
CA GLU A 116 -2.18 18.27 -5.28
C GLU A 116 -3.15 17.34 -4.55
N ARG A 117 -3.99 17.89 -3.65
CA ARG A 117 -5.06 17.14 -2.98
C ARG A 117 -6.05 16.53 -3.97
N GLU A 118 -6.42 17.26 -5.02
CA GLU A 118 -7.32 16.74 -6.05
C GLU A 118 -6.68 15.60 -6.86
N LEU A 119 -5.41 15.75 -7.25
CA LEU A 119 -4.65 14.72 -7.96
C LEU A 119 -4.51 13.46 -7.11
N LEU A 120 -4.17 13.60 -5.83
CA LEU A 120 -4.03 12.48 -4.90
C LEU A 120 -5.35 11.76 -4.69
N ALA A 121 -6.47 12.49 -4.53
CA ALA A 121 -7.80 11.87 -4.43
C ALA A 121 -8.21 11.15 -5.73
N LYS A 122 -7.88 11.69 -6.90
CA LYS A 122 -8.10 11.01 -8.19
C LYS A 122 -7.31 9.71 -8.30
N ALA A 123 -6.04 9.73 -7.91
CA ALA A 123 -5.19 8.55 -7.90
C ALA A 123 -5.69 7.50 -6.90
N ASP A 124 -6.04 7.94 -5.68
CA ASP A 124 -6.55 7.09 -4.62
C ASP A 124 -7.87 6.41 -5.00
N ASN A 125 -8.81 7.14 -5.60
CA ASN A 125 -10.03 6.55 -6.19
C ASN A 125 -9.70 5.39 -7.15
N GLY A 126 -8.68 5.56 -7.99
CA GLY A 126 -8.22 4.51 -8.90
C GLY A 126 -7.68 3.29 -8.15
N PHE A 127 -6.84 3.51 -7.13
CA PHE A 127 -6.31 2.43 -6.30
C PHE A 127 -7.41 1.69 -5.54
N LEU A 128 -8.37 2.40 -4.95
CA LEU A 128 -9.51 1.81 -4.24
C LEU A 128 -10.41 0.97 -5.15
N VAL A 129 -10.66 1.41 -6.39
CA VAL A 129 -11.43 0.63 -7.37
C VAL A 129 -10.68 -0.65 -7.76
N ILE A 130 -9.37 -0.56 -8.01
CA ILE A 130 -8.55 -1.74 -8.31
C ILE A 130 -8.48 -2.66 -7.09
N GLU A 131 -8.33 -2.13 -5.89
CA GLU A 131 -8.32 -2.89 -4.64
C GLU A 131 -9.62 -3.65 -4.44
N LEU A 132 -10.78 -3.01 -4.61
CA LEU A 132 -12.08 -3.67 -4.54
C LEU A 132 -12.24 -4.77 -5.59
N PHE A 133 -11.79 -4.51 -6.82
CA PHE A 133 -11.79 -5.50 -7.89
C PHE A 133 -10.91 -6.70 -7.56
N VAL A 134 -9.69 -6.46 -7.06
CA VAL A 134 -8.73 -7.50 -6.64
C VAL A 134 -9.26 -8.32 -5.48
N ILE A 135 -9.89 -7.68 -4.48
CA ILE A 135 -10.55 -8.38 -3.37
C ILE A 135 -11.68 -9.28 -3.90
N SER A 136 -12.48 -8.77 -4.83
CA SER A 136 -13.58 -9.54 -5.43
C SER A 136 -13.06 -10.76 -6.18
N LEU A 137 -12.01 -10.59 -6.99
CA LEU A 137 -11.34 -11.70 -7.69
C LEU A 137 -10.71 -12.70 -6.73
N MET A 138 -10.11 -12.24 -5.63
CA MET A 138 -9.56 -13.10 -4.59
C MET A 138 -10.66 -13.97 -3.97
N LEU A 139 -11.80 -13.37 -3.59
CA LEU A 139 -12.92 -14.10 -2.99
C LEU A 139 -13.54 -15.10 -3.98
N ILE A 140 -13.77 -14.69 -5.22
CA ILE A 140 -14.25 -15.62 -6.28
C ILE A 140 -13.27 -16.77 -6.43
N GLY A 141 -11.97 -16.49 -6.58
CA GLY A 141 -10.95 -17.51 -6.75
C GLY A 141 -10.88 -18.50 -5.58
N LEU A 142 -11.07 -18.03 -4.34
CA LEU A 142 -11.13 -18.91 -3.16
C LEU A 142 -12.40 -19.79 -3.16
N VAL A 143 -13.57 -19.21 -3.45
CA VAL A 143 -14.86 -19.91 -3.42
C VAL A 143 -15.01 -20.92 -4.57
N THR A 144 -14.34 -20.70 -5.71
CA THR A 144 -14.39 -21.63 -6.86
C THR A 144 -13.29 -22.70 -6.83
N SER A 145 -12.42 -22.70 -5.81
CA SER A 145 -11.29 -23.62 -5.69
C SER A 145 -11.66 -24.86 -4.87
N THR A 146 -10.69 -25.48 -4.20
CA THR A 146 -10.92 -26.66 -3.35
C THR A 146 -11.70 -26.31 -2.08
N GLN A 147 -12.31 -27.32 -1.44
CA GLN A 147 -13.06 -27.13 -0.19
C GLN A 147 -12.26 -26.35 0.88
N VAL A 148 -10.96 -26.61 1.00
CA VAL A 148 -10.09 -25.93 1.97
C VAL A 148 -9.95 -24.42 1.66
N HIS A 149 -9.95 -24.03 0.39
CA HIS A 149 -9.96 -22.62 -0.01
C HIS A 149 -11.35 -21.99 0.20
N MET A 150 -12.42 -22.74 -0.02
CA MET A 150 -13.77 -22.28 0.29
C MET A 150 -13.94 -22.01 1.78
N ASP A 151 -13.50 -22.93 2.64
CA ASP A 151 -13.53 -22.77 4.10
C ASP A 151 -12.71 -21.55 4.54
N ALA A 152 -11.57 -21.31 3.89
CA ALA A 152 -10.78 -20.10 4.10
C ALA A 152 -11.50 -18.82 3.63
N ALA A 153 -12.25 -18.85 2.53
CA ALA A 153 -13.10 -17.73 2.10
C ALA A 153 -14.19 -17.45 3.14
N TYR A 154 -14.80 -18.49 3.70
CA TYR A 154 -15.86 -18.34 4.70
C TYR A 154 -15.37 -17.62 5.96
N LEU A 155 -14.09 -17.70 6.34
CA LEU A 155 -13.54 -16.88 7.42
C LEU A 155 -13.77 -15.37 7.19
N LEU A 156 -13.75 -14.91 5.94
CA LEU A 156 -13.98 -13.52 5.53
C LEU A 156 -15.44 -13.22 5.16
N LEU A 157 -16.18 -14.22 4.65
CA LEU A 157 -17.55 -14.02 4.18
C LEU A 157 -18.57 -14.03 5.33
N ASP A 158 -18.51 -15.04 6.20
CA ASP A 158 -19.49 -15.28 7.28
C ASP A 158 -18.86 -15.72 8.61
N GLY A 159 -17.53 -15.87 8.65
CA GLY A 159 -16.79 -16.34 9.81
C GLY A 159 -16.39 -15.25 10.79
N SER A 160 -15.42 -15.58 11.65
CA SER A 160 -14.96 -14.70 12.74
C SER A 160 -14.39 -13.35 12.28
N PHE A 161 -13.93 -13.24 11.04
CA PHE A 161 -13.39 -12.00 10.48
C PHE A 161 -14.39 -11.25 9.59
N ALA A 162 -15.59 -11.80 9.35
CA ALA A 162 -16.55 -11.23 8.41
C ALA A 162 -17.00 -9.82 8.77
N ALA A 163 -17.35 -9.59 10.04
CA ALA A 163 -17.73 -8.27 10.51
C ALA A 163 -16.60 -7.24 10.26
N SER A 164 -15.37 -7.60 10.61
CA SER A 164 -14.21 -6.73 10.41
C SER A 164 -13.92 -6.46 8.94
N PHE A 165 -14.05 -7.49 8.10
CA PHE A 165 -13.82 -7.41 6.67
C PHE A 165 -14.88 -6.53 5.99
N TRP A 166 -16.17 -6.81 6.16
CA TRP A 166 -17.22 -6.07 5.47
C TRP A 166 -17.38 -4.63 5.99
N VAL A 167 -17.35 -4.43 7.31
CA VAL A 167 -17.59 -3.11 7.89
C VAL A 167 -16.36 -2.24 7.78
N PHE A 168 -15.19 -2.70 8.21
CA PHE A 168 -14.01 -1.84 8.29
C PHE A 168 -13.18 -1.83 7.01
N VAL A 169 -13.07 -2.94 6.29
CA VAL A 169 -12.29 -2.98 5.05
C VAL A 169 -13.14 -2.51 3.87
N ILE A 170 -14.26 -3.17 3.60
CA ILE A 170 -15.06 -2.87 2.41
C ILE A 170 -15.81 -1.55 2.58
N ALA A 171 -16.64 -1.41 3.62
CA ALA A 171 -17.47 -0.22 3.77
C ALA A 171 -16.64 1.01 4.17
N LEU A 172 -15.95 0.96 5.32
CA LEU A 172 -15.18 2.09 5.84
C LEU A 172 -13.89 2.36 5.05
N GLY A 173 -13.17 1.32 4.64
CA GLY A 173 -11.87 1.46 3.99
C GLY A 173 -11.93 1.80 2.50
N ILE A 174 -12.99 1.36 1.81
CA ILE A 174 -13.08 1.47 0.34
C ILE A 174 -14.32 2.23 -0.10
N VAL A 175 -15.53 1.71 0.16
CA VAL A 175 -16.77 2.22 -0.45
C VAL A 175 -17.08 3.65 0.02
N ILE A 176 -17.07 3.91 1.33
CA ILE A 176 -17.38 5.23 1.87
C ILE A 176 -16.34 6.27 1.41
N PRO A 177 -15.01 6.03 1.52
CA PRO A 177 -14.01 6.95 1.01
C PRO A 177 -14.14 7.20 -0.48
N LEU A 178 -14.38 6.15 -1.28
CA LEU A 178 -14.55 6.29 -2.73
C LEU A 178 -15.73 7.22 -3.07
N ILE A 179 -16.86 7.09 -2.38
CA ILE A 179 -18.01 8.00 -2.55
C ILE A 179 -17.61 9.44 -2.18
N ILE A 180 -17.03 9.64 -1.00
CA ILE A 180 -16.63 10.97 -0.52
C ILE A 180 -15.62 11.61 -1.48
N GLN A 181 -14.59 10.89 -1.88
CA GLN A 181 -13.54 11.38 -2.76
C GLN A 181 -14.07 11.65 -4.18
N LEU A 182 -14.96 10.82 -4.73
CA LEU A 182 -15.62 11.08 -6.02
C LEU A 182 -16.47 12.36 -5.96
N LEU A 183 -17.22 12.59 -4.88
CA LEU A 183 -17.97 13.83 -4.69
C LEU A 183 -17.04 15.04 -4.57
N ALA A 184 -15.92 14.90 -3.86
CA ALA A 184 -14.95 15.97 -3.66
C ALA A 184 -14.23 16.34 -4.97
N VAL A 185 -13.79 15.34 -5.74
CA VAL A 185 -13.15 15.50 -7.05
C VAL A 185 -14.11 16.11 -8.07
N ASN A 186 -15.40 15.79 -8.00
CA ASN A 186 -16.44 16.41 -8.82
C ASN A 186 -16.93 17.76 -8.28
N HIS A 187 -16.21 18.35 -7.31
CA HIS A 187 -16.50 19.67 -6.75
C HIS A 187 -17.88 19.80 -6.08
N LYS A 188 -18.54 18.67 -5.75
CA LYS A 188 -19.83 18.64 -5.04
C LYS A 188 -19.67 18.85 -3.54
N ILE A 189 -18.52 18.45 -2.98
CA ILE A 189 -18.14 18.69 -1.59
C ILE A 189 -16.70 19.19 -1.51
N GLN A 190 -16.31 19.75 -0.38
CA GLN A 190 -14.91 20.14 -0.14
C GLN A 190 -14.07 18.92 0.24
N HIS A 191 -12.76 18.98 -0.07
CA HIS A 191 -11.83 17.96 0.41
C HIS A 191 -11.70 18.03 1.94
N THR A 192 -12.12 16.96 2.61
CA THR A 192 -12.00 16.80 4.07
C THR A 192 -10.93 15.75 4.41
N PRO A 193 -10.37 15.76 5.63
CA PRO A 193 -9.45 14.72 6.08
C PRO A 193 -10.15 13.38 6.40
N VAL A 194 -11.48 13.35 6.42
CA VAL A 194 -12.27 12.18 6.82
C VAL A 194 -12.01 10.98 5.92
N ALA A 195 -12.13 11.14 4.59
CA ALA A 195 -11.91 10.05 3.65
C ALA A 195 -10.48 9.48 3.70
N PRO A 196 -9.41 10.30 3.65
CA PRO A 196 -8.05 9.77 3.78
C PRO A 196 -7.78 9.03 5.10
N ILE A 197 -8.34 9.50 6.23
CA ILE A 197 -8.22 8.80 7.51
C ILE A 197 -8.89 7.43 7.44
N MET A 198 -10.09 7.36 6.88
CA MET A 198 -10.83 6.12 6.69
C MET A 198 -10.06 5.12 5.81
N VAL A 199 -9.43 5.58 4.72
CA VAL A 199 -8.58 4.74 3.85
C VAL A 199 -7.39 4.16 4.62
N ILE A 200 -6.68 4.98 5.40
CA ILE A 200 -5.53 4.52 6.20
C ILE A 200 -5.97 3.49 7.24
N VAL A 201 -7.07 3.75 7.96
CA VAL A 201 -7.61 2.83 8.96
C VAL A 201 -8.08 1.53 8.32
N GLY A 202 -8.85 1.61 7.23
CA GLY A 202 -9.33 0.44 6.50
C GLY A 202 -8.20 -0.41 5.92
N GLY A 203 -7.20 0.22 5.31
CA GLY A 203 -6.00 -0.46 4.80
C GLY A 203 -5.15 -1.11 5.91
N LEU A 204 -5.08 -0.51 7.10
CA LEU A 204 -4.42 -1.13 8.25
C LEU A 204 -5.20 -2.37 8.71
N ILE A 205 -6.52 -2.27 8.81
CA ILE A 205 -7.39 -3.37 9.22
C ILE A 205 -7.38 -4.49 8.17
N LEU A 206 -7.33 -4.18 6.87
CA LEU A 206 -7.15 -5.17 5.80
C LEU A 206 -5.90 -6.02 6.04
N ARG A 207 -4.76 -5.38 6.29
CA ARG A 207 -3.50 -6.09 6.56
C ARG A 207 -3.64 -7.01 7.77
N PHE A 208 -4.27 -6.53 8.85
CA PHE A 208 -4.53 -7.34 10.03
C PHE A 208 -5.45 -8.53 9.74
N VAL A 209 -6.56 -8.30 9.04
CA VAL A 209 -7.55 -9.34 8.68
C VAL A 209 -6.93 -10.41 7.80
N ILE A 210 -6.22 -10.03 6.73
CA ILE A 210 -5.60 -11.02 5.81
C ILE A 210 -4.53 -11.85 6.52
N VAL A 211 -3.71 -11.24 7.37
CA VAL A 211 -2.70 -11.97 8.14
C VAL A 211 -3.37 -12.84 9.20
N ALA A 212 -4.26 -12.30 10.02
CA ALA A 212 -4.91 -13.06 11.09
C ALA A 212 -5.76 -14.20 10.53
N ALA A 213 -6.65 -13.94 9.57
CA ALA A 213 -7.50 -14.96 8.96
C ALA A 213 -6.68 -16.08 8.29
N GLY A 214 -5.56 -15.73 7.64
CA GLY A 214 -4.68 -16.74 7.08
C GLY A 214 -4.01 -17.65 8.11
N GLN A 215 -3.74 -17.17 9.32
CA GLN A 215 -3.28 -18.03 10.43
C GLN A 215 -4.35 -19.01 10.94
N TYR A 216 -5.63 -18.70 10.74
CA TYR A 216 -6.72 -19.63 11.05
C TYR A 216 -7.00 -20.61 9.90
N SER A 217 -6.76 -20.21 8.65
CA SER A 217 -6.86 -21.11 7.50
C SER A 217 -5.79 -22.19 7.57
N LYS A 218 -6.18 -23.47 7.59
CA LYS A 218 -5.25 -24.62 7.65
C LYS A 218 -5.71 -25.69 6.67
N TRP A 219 -4.74 -26.44 6.14
CA TRP A 219 -5.02 -27.68 5.40
C TRP A 219 -5.30 -28.88 6.31
N PHE A 220 -4.89 -28.83 7.58
CA PHE A 220 -5.05 -29.89 8.58
C PHE A 220 -5.49 -29.31 9.93
#